data_AF-A0A6P4C7L7-F1
#
_entry.id   AF-A0A6P4C7L7-F1
#
_cell.length_a   1.000
_cell.length_b   1.000
_cell.length_c   1.000
_cell.angle_alpha   90.00
_cell.angle_beta   90.00
_cell.angle_gamma   90.00
#
_symmetry.space_group_name_H-M   'P 1'
#
loop_
_entity.id
_entity.type
_entity.pdbx_description
1 polymer ?
#
loop_
_entity_poly.entity_id
_entity_poly.type
_entity_poly.pdbx_seq_one_letter_code
_entity_poly.pdbx_strand_id
1 'polypeptide(L)'
;MWINKAIYLLDEMIKKGLKLDVVTWNTLIHGFCKVGKPLAAKELFFTMHKFGQYANLSSCATILDGLFKCHLSSDAISLFREIEKNNLVLNIEIYNVVLDGMCRAGKLNDACELFSCLPAKCLKPDLYTYTIMIRGLCREGLLIDAEELLMNMEEHGCLPDSCTYNVFIQGLLRRNAALKSIKYFQIMKDKGFAANATTMELLVDYLSTHKGENVFQEFVQKFV
;
A
#
# COMPACT_ATOMS: atom_id res chain seq x y z
N MET A 1 6.48 8.72 -29.33
CA MET A 1 7.90 8.36 -29.61
C MET A 1 8.37 7.12 -28.83
N TRP A 2 8.21 7.05 -27.51
CA TRP A 2 8.71 5.92 -26.69
C TRP A 2 7.98 4.58 -26.92
N ILE A 3 6.67 4.63 -27.09
CA ILE A 3 5.83 3.46 -27.32
C ILE A 3 6.13 2.86 -28.68
N ASN A 4 6.23 3.68 -29.73
CA ASN A 4 6.63 3.23 -31.06
C ASN A 4 7.99 2.51 -31.04
N LYS A 5 8.96 2.99 -30.24
CA LYS A 5 10.25 2.31 -30.09
C LYS A 5 10.11 0.99 -29.35
N ALA A 6 9.30 0.93 -28.29
CA ALA A 6 9.03 -0.33 -27.57
C ALA A 6 8.33 -1.35 -28.47
N ILE A 7 7.27 -0.95 -29.18
CA ILE A 7 6.54 -1.80 -30.13
C ILE A 7 7.46 -2.26 -31.26
N TYR A 8 8.29 -1.38 -31.81
CA TYR A 8 9.29 -1.75 -32.82
C TYR A 8 10.27 -2.81 -32.31
N LEU A 9 10.78 -2.65 -31.09
CA LEU A 9 11.68 -3.65 -30.49
C LEU A 9 10.96 -4.97 -30.21
N LEU A 10 9.70 -4.92 -29.77
CA LEU A 10 8.87 -6.13 -29.59
C LEU A 10 8.67 -6.86 -30.92
N ASP A 11 8.39 -6.14 -32.00
CA ASP A 11 8.24 -6.69 -33.35
C ASP A 11 9.55 -7.30 -33.86
N GLU A 12 10.70 -6.63 -33.65
CA GLU A 12 12.03 -7.19 -33.91
C GLU A 12 12.30 -8.48 -33.13
N MET A 13 11.91 -8.54 -31.85
CA MET A 13 12.06 -9.75 -31.02
C MET A 13 11.23 -10.90 -31.59
N ILE A 14 9.98 -10.64 -31.99
CA ILE A 14 9.10 -11.63 -32.62
C ILE A 14 9.70 -12.12 -33.94
N LYS A 15 10.19 -11.19 -34.79
CA LYS A 15 10.85 -11.52 -36.07
C LYS A 15 12.08 -12.39 -35.90
N LYS A 16 12.82 -12.23 -34.78
CA LYS A 16 13.96 -13.07 -34.41
C LYS A 16 13.56 -14.42 -33.77
N GLY A 17 12.27 -14.74 -33.73
CA GLY A 17 11.76 -16.02 -33.23
C GLY A 17 11.57 -16.08 -31.72
N LEU A 18 11.66 -14.96 -31.00
CA LEU A 18 11.39 -14.93 -29.57
C LEU A 18 9.87 -14.94 -29.32
N LYS A 19 9.40 -15.92 -28.57
CA LYS A 19 8.00 -15.96 -28.11
C LYS A 19 7.85 -15.03 -26.91
N LEU A 20 7.23 -13.87 -27.13
CA LEU A 20 6.89 -12.96 -26.05
C LEU A 20 5.81 -13.59 -25.17
N ASP A 21 6.08 -13.64 -23.87
CA ASP A 21 5.15 -14.08 -22.84
C ASP A 21 4.72 -12.93 -21.94
N VAL A 22 3.78 -13.20 -21.04
CA VAL A 22 3.26 -12.20 -20.08
C VAL A 22 4.38 -11.60 -19.22
N VAL A 23 5.44 -12.36 -18.90
CA VAL A 23 6.59 -11.88 -18.12
C VAL A 23 7.33 -10.76 -18.85
N THR A 24 7.53 -10.91 -20.16
CA THR A 24 8.19 -9.90 -20.99
C THR A 24 7.39 -8.59 -21.00
N TRP A 25 6.07 -8.67 -21.17
CA TRP A 25 5.18 -7.50 -21.11
C TRP A 25 5.17 -6.84 -19.73
N ASN A 26 5.06 -7.61 -18.66
CA ASN A 26 5.10 -7.08 -17.29
C ASN A 26 6.42 -6.38 -16.99
N THR A 27 7.54 -6.91 -17.49
CA THR A 27 8.85 -6.30 -17.36
C THR A 27 8.91 -4.94 -18.06
N LEU A 28 8.36 -4.84 -19.28
CA LEU A 28 8.28 -3.57 -20.01
C LEU A 28 7.39 -2.57 -19.29
N ILE A 29 6.17 -2.97 -18.90
CA ILE A 29 5.23 -2.13 -18.15
C ILE A 29 5.90 -1.59 -16.88
N HIS A 30 6.53 -2.47 -16.09
CA HIS A 30 7.26 -2.09 -14.89
C HIS A 30 8.40 -1.12 -15.19
N GLY A 31 9.19 -1.38 -16.23
CA GLY A 31 10.28 -0.51 -16.67
C GLY A 31 9.79 0.89 -17.05
N PHE A 32 8.69 0.99 -17.79
CA PHE A 32 8.08 2.26 -18.16
C PHE A 32 7.56 3.03 -16.95
N CYS A 33 6.94 2.36 -15.98
CA CYS A 33 6.56 2.98 -14.70
C CYS A 33 7.79 3.51 -13.94
N LYS A 34 8.86 2.71 -13.85
CA LYS A 34 10.10 3.12 -13.16
C LYS A 34 10.80 4.34 -13.77
N VAL A 35 10.74 4.51 -15.10
CA VAL A 35 11.30 5.70 -15.77
C VAL A 35 10.32 6.89 -15.83
N GLY A 36 9.24 6.85 -15.03
CA GLY A 36 8.27 7.95 -14.93
C GLY A 36 7.38 8.10 -16.17
N LYS A 37 7.15 7.03 -16.94
CA LYS A 37 6.30 7.00 -18.14
C LYS A 37 5.11 6.04 -18.00
N PRO A 38 4.29 6.20 -16.96
CA PRO A 38 3.20 5.26 -16.65
C PRO A 38 2.08 5.25 -17.71
N LEU A 39 1.85 6.34 -18.45
CA LEU A 39 0.86 6.37 -19.53
C LEU A 39 1.30 5.48 -20.72
N ALA A 40 2.60 5.45 -21.01
CA ALA A 40 3.15 4.51 -21.99
C ALA A 40 3.04 3.06 -21.50
N ALA A 41 3.25 2.82 -20.20
CA ALA A 41 3.02 1.52 -19.58
C ALA A 41 1.55 1.10 -19.71
N LYS A 42 0.60 2.02 -19.50
CA LYS A 42 -0.85 1.79 -19.64
C LYS A 42 -1.21 1.43 -21.09
N GLU A 43 -0.67 2.15 -22.07
CA GLU A 43 -0.88 1.81 -23.48
C GLU A 43 -0.30 0.44 -23.86
N LEU A 44 0.88 0.09 -23.32
CA LEU A 44 1.45 -1.25 -23.51
C LEU A 44 0.58 -2.34 -22.88
N PHE A 45 0.06 -2.11 -21.67
CA PHE A 45 -0.88 -3.02 -21.00
C PHE A 45 -2.10 -3.31 -21.88
N PHE A 46 -2.70 -2.27 -22.48
CA PHE A 46 -3.80 -2.47 -23.42
C PHE A 46 -3.36 -3.05 -24.77
N THR A 47 -2.10 -2.95 -25.16
CA THR A 47 -1.62 -3.49 -26.44
C THR A 47 -1.35 -5.00 -26.38
N MET A 48 -1.16 -5.59 -25.18
CA MET A 48 -0.85 -7.01 -24.99
C MET A 48 -1.76 -7.96 -25.78
N HIS A 49 -3.08 -7.70 -25.78
CA HIS A 49 -4.06 -8.58 -26.44
C HIS A 49 -3.85 -8.67 -27.96
N LYS A 50 -3.35 -7.61 -28.61
CA LYS A 50 -3.06 -7.59 -30.05
C LYS A 50 -1.93 -8.55 -30.42
N PHE A 51 -1.10 -8.93 -29.44
CA PHE A 51 -0.01 -9.88 -29.57
C PHE A 51 -0.36 -11.25 -28.95
N GLY A 52 -1.65 -11.52 -28.74
CA GLY A 52 -2.14 -12.79 -28.20
C GLY A 52 -1.83 -13.02 -26.71
N GLN A 53 -1.45 -11.97 -25.98
CA GLN A 53 -1.18 -12.04 -24.55
C GLN A 53 -2.29 -11.32 -23.77
N TYR A 54 -2.74 -11.92 -22.67
CA TYR A 54 -3.75 -11.31 -21.80
C TYR A 54 -3.11 -10.86 -20.49
N ALA A 55 -3.55 -9.71 -19.99
CA ALA A 55 -3.13 -9.24 -18.69
C ALA A 55 -3.56 -10.24 -17.60
N ASN A 56 -2.65 -10.53 -16.68
CA ASN A 56 -2.96 -11.30 -15.48
C ASN A 56 -2.96 -10.39 -14.24
N LEU A 57 -3.17 -10.98 -13.06
CA LEU A 57 -3.16 -10.24 -11.79
C LEU A 57 -1.84 -9.47 -11.58
N SER A 58 -0.70 -10.09 -11.89
CA SER A 58 0.61 -9.43 -11.79
C SER A 58 0.74 -8.23 -12.73
N SER A 59 0.24 -8.33 -13.97
CA SER A 59 0.17 -7.21 -14.90
C SER A 59 -0.64 -6.04 -14.33
N CYS A 60 -1.82 -6.35 -13.77
CA CYS A 60 -2.73 -5.38 -13.17
C CYS A 60 -2.09 -4.68 -11.96
N ALA A 61 -1.51 -5.46 -11.03
CA ALA A 61 -0.81 -4.93 -9.86
C ALA A 61 0.31 -3.96 -10.28
N THR A 62 1.10 -4.35 -11.27
CA THR A 62 2.26 -3.58 -11.76
C THR A 62 1.83 -2.23 -12.34
N ILE A 63 0.80 -2.21 -13.21
CA ILE A 63 0.36 -0.95 -13.83
C ILE A 63 -0.35 -0.04 -12.83
N LEU A 64 -1.18 -0.59 -11.94
CA LEU A 64 -1.90 0.18 -10.92
C LEU A 64 -0.91 0.82 -9.93
N ASP A 65 0.01 0.04 -9.37
CA ASP A 65 1.06 0.55 -8.47
C ASP A 65 1.93 1.61 -9.18
N GLY A 66 2.30 1.35 -10.44
CA GLY A 66 3.06 2.30 -11.25
C GLY A 66 2.34 3.64 -11.46
N LEU A 67 1.04 3.62 -11.76
CA LEU A 67 0.23 4.84 -11.91
C LEU A 67 0.14 5.63 -10.60
N PHE A 68 -0.11 4.95 -9.48
CA PHE A 68 -0.13 5.60 -8.16
C PHE A 68 1.23 6.19 -7.77
N LYS A 69 2.33 5.46 -8.00
CA LYS A 69 3.70 5.94 -7.75
C LYS A 69 4.10 7.13 -8.60
N CYS A 70 3.53 7.28 -9.79
CA CYS A 70 3.73 8.44 -10.65
C CYS A 70 2.69 9.55 -10.41
N HIS A 71 1.96 9.52 -9.30
CA HIS A 71 0.95 10.52 -8.91
C HIS A 71 -0.23 10.66 -9.90
N LEU A 72 -0.49 9.64 -10.72
CA LEU A 72 -1.65 9.59 -11.63
C LEU A 72 -2.80 8.80 -11.02
N SER A 73 -3.24 9.22 -9.83
CA SER A 73 -4.26 8.50 -9.04
C SER A 73 -5.62 8.41 -9.76
N SER A 74 -6.01 9.43 -10.52
CA SER A 74 -7.26 9.41 -11.30
C SER A 74 -7.22 8.38 -12.43
N ASP A 75 -6.10 8.25 -13.13
CA ASP A 75 -5.89 7.21 -14.14
C ASP A 75 -5.87 5.81 -13.54
N ALA A 76 -5.24 5.64 -12.37
CA ALA A 76 -5.19 4.37 -11.65
C ALA A 76 -6.60 3.91 -11.26
N ILE A 77 -7.42 4.80 -10.69
CA ILE A 77 -8.79 4.50 -10.28
C ILE A 77 -9.68 4.21 -11.49
N SER A 78 -9.52 4.96 -12.58
CA SER A 78 -10.24 4.71 -13.83
C SER A 78 -9.90 3.33 -14.41
N LEU A 79 -8.61 3.00 -14.48
CA LEU A 79 -8.14 1.69 -14.94
C LEU A 79 -8.64 0.56 -14.05
N PHE A 80 -8.60 0.73 -12.73
CA PHE A 80 -9.12 -0.26 -11.78
C PHE A 80 -10.61 -0.56 -12.02
N ARG A 81 -11.43 0.47 -12.21
CA ARG A 81 -12.86 0.30 -12.53
C ARG A 81 -13.08 -0.41 -13.87
N GLU A 82 -12.22 -0.17 -14.85
CA GLU A 82 -12.26 -0.86 -16.14
C GLU A 82 -11.89 -2.34 -15.98
N ILE A 83 -10.86 -2.65 -15.20
CA ILE A 83 -10.45 -4.03 -14.87
C ILE A 83 -11.58 -4.77 -14.15
N GLU A 84 -12.23 -4.14 -13.15
CA GLU A 84 -13.38 -4.73 -12.45
C GLU A 84 -14.57 -5.01 -13.39
N LYS A 85 -14.85 -4.10 -14.34
CA LYS A 85 -15.94 -4.27 -15.32
C LYS A 85 -15.70 -5.38 -16.33
N ASN A 86 -14.44 -5.68 -16.64
CA ASN A 86 -14.07 -6.71 -17.61
C ASN A 86 -14.15 -8.15 -17.04
N ASN A 87 -14.90 -8.37 -15.95
CA ASN A 87 -15.11 -9.66 -15.30
C ASN A 87 -13.82 -10.40 -14.90
N LEU A 88 -12.72 -9.67 -14.70
CA LEU A 88 -11.51 -10.26 -14.13
C LEU A 88 -11.77 -10.51 -12.64
N VAL A 89 -11.61 -11.77 -12.22
CA VAL A 89 -11.69 -12.15 -10.82
C VAL A 89 -10.45 -11.62 -10.11
N LEU A 90 -10.59 -10.44 -9.50
CA LEU A 90 -9.54 -9.81 -8.71
C LEU A 90 -9.45 -10.46 -7.33
N ASN A 91 -8.23 -10.66 -6.86
CA ASN A 91 -7.95 -11.14 -5.51
C ASN A 91 -7.66 -9.96 -4.56
N ILE A 92 -7.55 -10.25 -3.26
CA ILE A 92 -7.27 -9.24 -2.23
C ILE A 92 -5.96 -8.46 -2.48
N GLU A 93 -4.97 -9.07 -3.11
CA GLU A 93 -3.69 -8.43 -3.44
C GLU A 93 -3.86 -7.21 -4.36
N ILE A 94 -4.73 -7.29 -5.37
CA ILE A 94 -5.01 -6.13 -6.26
C ILE A 94 -5.73 -5.01 -5.51
N TYR A 95 -6.69 -5.36 -4.66
CA TYR A 95 -7.36 -4.36 -3.82
C TYR A 95 -6.37 -3.69 -2.86
N ASN A 96 -5.44 -4.45 -2.27
CA ASN A 96 -4.39 -3.90 -1.42
C ASN A 96 -3.49 -2.90 -2.16
N VAL A 97 -3.14 -3.16 -3.43
CA VAL A 97 -2.40 -2.19 -4.28
C VAL A 97 -3.20 -0.88 -4.44
N VAL A 98 -4.50 -0.98 -4.71
CA VAL A 98 -5.35 0.18 -4.92
C VAL A 98 -5.59 0.96 -3.62
N LEU A 99 -5.85 0.26 -2.51
CA LEU A 99 -6.01 0.86 -1.19
C LEU A 99 -4.74 1.61 -0.76
N ASP A 100 -3.56 0.99 -0.85
CA ASP A 100 -2.30 1.67 -0.50
C ASP A 100 -2.04 2.87 -1.42
N GLY A 101 -2.32 2.71 -2.71
CA GLY A 101 -2.24 3.78 -3.70
C GLY A 101 -3.14 4.97 -3.37
N MET A 102 -4.42 4.72 -3.04
CA MET A 102 -5.38 5.75 -2.64
C MET A 102 -4.96 6.45 -1.34
N CYS A 103 -4.58 5.70 -0.31
CA CYS A 103 -4.08 6.28 0.95
C CYS A 103 -2.82 7.13 0.75
N ARG A 104 -1.90 6.72 -0.13
CA ARG A 104 -0.70 7.52 -0.47
C ARG A 104 -1.02 8.78 -1.28
N ALA A 105 -2.12 8.76 -2.05
CA ALA A 105 -2.59 9.89 -2.83
C ALA A 105 -3.49 10.86 -2.05
N GLY A 106 -3.69 10.65 -0.74
CA GLY A 106 -4.58 11.46 0.09
C GLY A 106 -6.07 11.22 -0.18
N LYS A 107 -6.42 10.14 -0.88
CA LYS A 107 -7.82 9.76 -1.21
C LYS A 107 -8.38 8.80 -0.17
N LEU A 108 -8.29 9.15 1.11
CA LEU A 108 -8.66 8.26 2.20
C LEU A 108 -10.15 7.88 2.17
N ASN A 109 -11.05 8.80 1.83
CA ASN A 109 -12.48 8.51 1.74
C ASN A 109 -12.77 7.42 0.70
N ASP A 110 -12.22 7.55 -0.52
CA ASP A 110 -12.33 6.53 -1.57
C ASP A 110 -11.78 5.17 -1.11
N ALA A 111 -10.67 5.19 -0.34
CA ALA A 111 -10.08 3.97 0.22
C ALA A 111 -10.98 3.31 1.27
N CYS A 112 -11.59 4.09 2.17
CA CYS A 112 -12.54 3.59 3.17
C CYS A 112 -13.80 3.00 2.52
N GLU A 113 -14.34 3.67 1.49
CA GLU A 113 -15.45 3.14 0.70
C GLU A 113 -15.08 1.80 0.06
N LEU A 114 -13.92 1.72 -0.59
CA LEU A 114 -13.45 0.48 -1.22
C LEU A 114 -13.23 -0.64 -0.19
N PHE A 115 -12.64 -0.32 0.96
CA PHE A 115 -12.41 -1.25 2.06
C PHE A 115 -13.73 -1.82 2.60
N SER A 116 -14.74 -0.96 2.81
CA SER A 116 -16.07 -1.37 3.28
C SER A 116 -16.82 -2.26 2.28
N CYS A 117 -16.49 -2.16 0.98
CA CYS A 117 -17.08 -2.97 -0.08
C CYS A 117 -16.45 -4.37 -0.22
N LEU A 118 -15.30 -4.65 0.42
CA LEU A 118 -14.60 -5.93 0.25
C LEU A 118 -15.44 -7.17 0.63
N PRO A 119 -16.18 -7.18 1.76
CA PRO A 119 -17.02 -8.32 2.12
C PRO A 119 -18.12 -8.61 1.10
N ALA A 120 -18.73 -7.57 0.51
CA ALA A 120 -19.75 -7.71 -0.53
C ALA A 120 -19.19 -8.33 -1.82
N LYS A 121 -17.87 -8.28 -2.00
CA LYS A 121 -17.14 -8.92 -3.11
C LYS A 121 -16.60 -10.30 -2.73
N CYS A 122 -17.01 -10.85 -1.58
CA CYS A 122 -16.50 -12.11 -1.02
C CYS A 122 -14.98 -12.10 -0.78
N LEU A 123 -14.39 -10.92 -0.57
CA LEU A 123 -12.98 -10.75 -0.27
C LEU A 123 -12.81 -10.48 1.23
N LYS A 124 -11.99 -11.29 1.90
CA LYS A 124 -11.65 -11.07 3.31
C LYS A 124 -10.42 -10.16 3.39
N PRO A 125 -10.50 -9.00 4.07
CA PRO A 125 -9.31 -8.21 4.41
C PRO A 125 -8.26 -9.06 5.14
N ASP A 126 -7.00 -8.94 4.73
CA ASP A 126 -5.88 -9.61 5.38
C ASP A 126 -5.07 -8.63 6.25
N LEU A 127 -4.03 -9.15 6.91
CA LEU A 127 -3.13 -8.36 7.75
C LEU A 127 -2.57 -7.13 7.03
N TYR A 128 -2.26 -7.30 5.74
CA TYR A 128 -1.72 -6.21 4.92
C TYR A 128 -2.80 -5.17 4.62
N THR A 129 -4.03 -5.58 4.31
CA THR A 129 -5.18 -4.69 4.13
C THR A 129 -5.41 -3.80 5.36
N TYR A 130 -5.47 -4.39 6.56
CA TYR A 130 -5.64 -3.63 7.80
C TYR A 130 -4.47 -2.67 8.05
N THR A 131 -3.23 -3.15 7.86
CA THR A 131 -2.03 -2.32 8.03
C THR A 131 -2.02 -1.11 7.08
N ILE A 132 -2.50 -1.27 5.84
CA ILE A 132 -2.67 -0.17 4.88
C ILE A 132 -3.66 0.87 5.42
N MET A 133 -4.84 0.42 5.85
CA MET A 133 -5.89 1.32 6.31
C MET A 133 -5.49 2.06 7.59
N ILE A 134 -4.90 1.38 8.57
CA ILE A 134 -4.36 2.01 9.79
C ILE A 134 -3.31 3.07 9.43
N ARG A 135 -2.40 2.76 8.50
CA ARG A 135 -1.40 3.74 8.01
C ARG A 135 -2.08 4.96 7.37
N GLY A 136 -3.10 4.74 6.54
CA GLY A 136 -3.87 5.79 5.88
C GLY A 136 -4.57 6.71 6.89
N LEU A 137 -5.27 6.13 7.85
CA LEU A 137 -5.98 6.85 8.92
C LEU A 137 -5.00 7.69 9.76
N CYS A 138 -3.88 7.12 10.19
CA CYS A 138 -2.83 7.87 10.90
C CYS A 138 -2.27 9.03 10.07
N ARG A 139 -2.07 8.82 8.76
CA ARG A 139 -1.59 9.85 7.84
C ARG A 139 -2.57 10.98 7.61
N GLU A 140 -3.87 10.80 7.81
CA GLU A 140 -4.86 11.88 7.80
C GLU A 140 -5.15 12.44 9.21
N GLY A 141 -4.56 11.85 10.25
CA GLY A 141 -4.74 12.29 11.64
C GLY A 141 -6.00 11.73 12.31
N LEU A 142 -6.69 10.79 11.68
CA LEU A 142 -7.85 10.07 12.20
C LEU A 142 -7.39 8.97 13.17
N LEU A 143 -6.78 9.37 14.28
CA LEU A 143 -6.13 8.46 15.22
C LEU A 143 -7.11 7.58 15.99
N ILE A 144 -8.34 8.05 16.23
CA ILE A 144 -9.38 7.29 16.93
C ILE A 144 -9.83 6.13 16.04
N ASP A 145 -10.16 6.41 14.78
CA ASP A 145 -10.56 5.40 13.80
C ASP A 145 -9.43 4.38 13.55
N ALA A 146 -8.17 4.84 13.50
CA ALA A 146 -7.01 3.95 13.38
C ALA A 146 -6.86 3.01 14.59
N GLU A 147 -7.13 3.52 15.80
CA GLU A 147 -7.08 2.75 17.05
C GLU A 147 -8.20 1.70 17.09
N GLU A 148 -9.42 2.10 16.75
CA GLU A 148 -10.58 1.22 16.68
C GLU A 148 -10.34 0.10 15.66
N LEU A 149 -9.83 0.44 14.47
CA LEU A 149 -9.53 -0.54 13.43
C LEU A 149 -8.48 -1.55 13.90
N LEU A 150 -7.43 -1.11 14.62
CA LEU A 150 -6.40 -1.97 15.21
C LEU A 150 -6.98 -2.92 16.27
N MET A 151 -7.82 -2.41 17.17
CA MET A 151 -8.41 -3.20 18.25
C MET A 151 -9.38 -4.25 17.72
N ASN A 152 -10.15 -3.91 16.69
CA ASN A 152 -11.17 -4.80 16.16
C ASN A 152 -10.59 -5.85 15.19
N MET A 153 -9.29 -5.82 14.82
CA MET A 153 -8.72 -6.80 13.88
C MET A 153 -8.96 -8.25 14.34
N GLU A 154 -8.79 -8.52 15.65
CA GLU A 154 -8.93 -9.87 16.21
C GLU A 154 -10.37 -10.38 16.08
N GLU A 155 -11.36 -9.52 16.30
CA GLU A 155 -12.80 -9.82 16.12
C GLU A 155 -13.14 -10.14 14.65
N HIS A 156 -12.41 -9.53 13.71
CA HIS A 156 -12.50 -9.83 12.28
C HIS A 156 -11.65 -11.05 11.84
N GLY A 157 -11.05 -11.75 12.82
CA GLY A 157 -10.26 -12.95 12.60
C GLY A 157 -8.91 -12.69 11.94
N CYS A 158 -8.28 -11.55 12.23
CA CYS A 158 -6.93 -11.19 11.82
C CYS A 158 -6.14 -10.65 13.02
N LEU A 159 -5.00 -11.24 13.36
CA LEU A 159 -4.22 -10.76 14.51
C LEU A 159 -3.23 -9.66 14.08
N PRO A 160 -3.15 -8.53 14.80
CA PRO A 160 -2.09 -7.54 14.58
C PRO A 160 -0.71 -8.15 14.80
N ASP A 161 0.23 -7.82 13.93
CA ASP A 161 1.63 -8.24 14.02
C ASP A 161 2.57 -7.09 14.42
N SER A 162 3.87 -7.38 14.48
CA SER A 162 4.89 -6.37 14.73
C SER A 162 4.82 -5.19 13.74
N CYS A 163 4.58 -5.45 12.45
CA CYS A 163 4.47 -4.39 11.44
C CYS A 163 3.30 -3.45 11.73
N THR A 164 2.14 -4.02 12.07
CA THR A 164 0.91 -3.28 12.37
C THR A 164 1.09 -2.34 13.56
N TYR A 165 1.65 -2.85 14.68
CA TYR A 165 1.93 -2.02 15.85
C TYR A 165 2.96 -0.92 15.55
N ASN A 166 4.04 -1.23 14.84
CA ASN A 166 5.03 -0.23 14.42
C ASN A 166 4.36 0.88 13.60
N VAL A 167 3.54 0.54 12.60
CA VAL A 167 2.82 1.52 11.78
C VAL A 167 1.96 2.44 12.63
N PHE A 168 1.20 1.89 13.56
CA PHE A 168 0.31 2.67 14.42
C PHE A 168 1.09 3.59 15.39
N ILE A 169 2.11 3.07 16.07
CA ILE A 169 2.98 3.84 16.97
C ILE A 169 3.66 4.99 16.24
N GLN A 170 4.22 4.74 15.05
CA GLN A 170 4.82 5.79 14.23
C GLN A 170 3.79 6.83 13.79
N GLY A 171 2.56 6.40 13.51
CA GLY A 171 1.43 7.28 13.23
C GLY A 171 1.11 8.21 14.40
N LEU A 172 1.01 7.66 15.61
CA LEU A 172 0.80 8.41 16.85
C LEU A 172 1.92 9.43 17.10
N LEU A 173 3.18 9.03 16.94
CA LEU A 173 4.35 9.90 17.14
C LEU A 173 4.35 11.07 16.17
N ARG A 174 4.12 10.83 14.87
CA ARG A 174 4.03 11.88 13.84
C ARG A 174 2.86 12.85 14.06
N ARG A 175 1.88 12.46 14.88
CA ARG A 175 0.71 13.26 15.24
C ARG A 175 0.77 13.79 16.68
N ASN A 176 1.94 13.71 17.34
CA ASN A 176 2.18 14.17 18.71
C ASN A 176 1.25 13.53 19.77
N ALA A 177 0.77 12.30 19.54
CA ALA A 177 -0.07 11.55 20.47
C ALA A 177 0.77 10.66 21.39
N ALA A 178 1.58 11.29 22.24
CA ALA A 178 2.67 10.68 23.01
C ALA A 178 2.26 9.60 24.02
N LEU A 179 1.28 9.90 24.86
CA LEU A 179 0.83 8.96 25.89
C LEU A 179 0.28 7.67 25.24
N LYS A 180 -0.42 7.82 24.12
CA LYS A 180 -0.88 6.67 23.32
C LYS A 180 0.30 5.94 22.69
N SER A 181 1.29 6.63 22.11
CA SER A 181 2.43 5.94 21.48
C SER A 181 3.21 5.09 22.48
N ILE A 182 3.43 5.58 23.70
CA ILE A 182 4.09 4.83 24.78
C ILE A 182 3.23 3.66 25.24
N LYS A 183 1.90 3.87 25.43
CA LYS A 183 0.97 2.78 25.76
C LYS A 183 1.05 1.65 24.74
N TYR A 184 0.96 1.96 23.45
CA TYR A 184 0.98 0.95 22.39
C TYR A 184 2.35 0.32 22.19
N PHE A 185 3.44 1.05 22.46
CA PHE A 185 4.79 0.47 22.52
C PHE A 185 4.91 -0.57 23.63
N GLN A 186 4.34 -0.33 24.81
CA GLN A 186 4.32 -1.32 25.88
C GLN A 186 3.49 -2.55 25.48
N ILE A 187 2.27 -2.36 24.97
CA ILE A 187 1.41 -3.45 24.49
C ILE A 187 2.15 -4.32 23.47
N MET A 188 2.86 -3.69 22.54
CA MET A 188 3.66 -4.37 21.53
C MET A 188 4.74 -5.27 22.16
N LYS A 189 5.45 -4.77 23.19
CA LYS A 189 6.47 -5.54 23.92
C LYS A 189 5.87 -6.68 24.73
N ASP A 190 4.74 -6.44 25.40
CA ASP A 190 4.03 -7.45 26.19
C ASP A 190 3.54 -8.62 25.31
N LYS A 191 3.16 -8.32 24.06
CA LYS A 191 2.85 -9.32 23.03
C LYS A 191 4.08 -10.00 22.40
N GLY A 192 5.29 -9.66 22.84
CA GLY A 192 6.54 -10.27 22.36
C GLY A 192 7.06 -9.71 21.03
N PHE A 193 6.56 -8.57 20.57
CA PHE A 193 7.02 -7.94 19.33
C PHE A 193 8.11 -6.89 19.58
N ALA A 194 9.01 -6.75 18.60
CA ALA A 194 10.11 -5.79 18.65
C ALA A 194 9.83 -4.57 17.77
N ALA A 195 10.05 -3.37 18.31
CA ALA A 195 10.01 -2.14 17.54
C ALA A 195 11.16 -2.10 16.52
N ASN A 196 10.86 -1.61 15.31
CA ASN A 196 11.87 -1.43 14.28
C ASN A 196 12.68 -0.14 14.49
N ALA A 197 13.78 0.00 13.73
CA ALA A 197 14.69 1.14 13.84
C ALA A 197 13.97 2.49 13.69
N THR A 198 13.06 2.63 12.72
CA THR A 198 12.30 3.86 12.49
C THR A 198 11.40 4.22 13.66
N THR A 199 10.75 3.23 14.29
CA THR A 199 9.91 3.48 15.47
C THR A 199 10.75 3.93 16.66
N MET A 200 11.91 3.29 16.87
CA MET A 200 12.84 3.68 17.94
C MET A 200 13.43 5.08 17.72
N GLU A 201 13.80 5.41 16.49
CA GLU A 201 14.28 6.74 16.10
C GLU A 201 13.23 7.82 16.41
N LEU A 202 11.98 7.60 15.99
CA LEU A 202 10.88 8.53 16.25
C LEU A 202 10.57 8.68 17.75
N LEU A 203 10.70 7.60 18.54
CA LEU A 203 10.54 7.68 19.99
C LEU A 203 11.65 8.51 20.63
N VAL A 204 12.91 8.31 20.22
CA VAL A 204 14.05 9.07 20.76
C VAL A 204 13.96 10.55 20.39
N ASP A 205 13.61 10.87 19.14
CA ASP A 205 13.42 12.24 18.68
C ASP A 205 12.29 12.93 19.47
N TYR A 206 11.17 12.22 19.65
CA TYR A 206 10.04 12.70 20.44
C TYR A 206 10.41 12.96 21.91
N LEU A 207 11.10 12.03 22.56
CA LEU A 207 11.55 12.19 23.96
C LEU A 207 12.60 13.30 24.11
N SER A 208 13.44 13.51 23.10
CA SER A 208 14.47 14.54 23.11
C SER A 208 13.90 15.95 22.98
N THR A 209 12.78 16.09 22.27
CA THR A 209 12.07 17.36 22.10
C THR A 209 11.16 17.69 23.29
N HIS A 210 10.73 16.69 24.08
CA HIS A 210 9.81 16.84 25.21
C HIS A 210 10.45 16.52 26.57
N LYS A 211 11.77 16.70 26.72
CA LYS A 211 12.55 16.40 27.95
C LYS A 211 12.01 17.02 29.25
N GLY A 212 11.16 18.04 29.17
CA GLY A 212 10.53 18.73 30.31
C GLY A 212 9.14 18.24 30.69
N GLU A 213 8.54 17.32 29.94
CA GLU A 213 7.19 16.80 30.21
C GLU A 213 7.25 15.52 31.06
N ASN A 214 6.23 15.29 31.89
CA ASN A 214 6.04 14.08 32.71
C ASN A 214 6.20 12.77 31.89
N VAL A 215 5.96 12.85 30.57
CA VAL A 215 6.10 11.76 29.60
C VAL A 215 7.53 11.18 29.60
N PHE A 216 8.57 12.01 29.69
CA PHE A 216 9.95 11.53 29.75
C PHE A 216 10.23 10.80 31.06
N GLN A 217 9.71 11.32 32.18
CA GLN A 217 9.87 10.68 33.49
C GLN A 217 9.11 9.35 33.59
N GLU A 218 7.88 9.27 33.05
CA GLU A 218 7.11 8.03 32.98
C GLU A 218 7.78 6.99 32.08
N PHE A 219 8.38 7.42 30.96
CA PHE A 219 9.14 6.53 30.08
C PHE A 219 10.36 5.98 30.81
N VAL A 220 11.19 6.84 31.43
CA VAL A 220 12.37 6.38 32.18
C VAL A 220 11.98 5.44 33.33
N GLN A 221 10.92 5.73 34.10
CA GLN A 221 10.48 4.88 35.21
C GLN A 221 9.95 3.51 34.79
N LYS A 222 9.39 3.37 33.57
CA LYS A 222 8.86 2.09 33.08
C LYS A 222 9.88 1.24 32.33
N PHE A 223 11.00 1.82 31.89
CA PHE A 223 11.92 1.18 30.94
C PHE A 223 13.40 1.11 31.38
N VAL A 224 13.79 1.79 32.48
CA VAL A 224 15.09 1.64 33.18
C VAL A 224 14.85 0.92 34.51
#